data_AF-A0AB37XPL9-F1
#
_entry.id   AF-A0AB37XPL9-F1
#
_cell.length_a   1.000
_cell.length_b   1.000
_cell.length_c   1.000
_cell.angle_alpha   90.00
_cell.angle_beta   90.00
_cell.angle_gamma   90.00
#
_symmetry.space_group_name_H-M   'P 1'
#
loop_
_entity.id
_entity.type
_entity.pdbx_description
1 polymer ?
#
loop_
_entity_poly.entity_id
_entity_poly.type
_entity_poly.pdbx_seq_one_letter_code
_entity_poly.pdbx_strand_id
1 'polypeptide(L)' 'RKTRGDDIDAACGQLAGDVIDRTKRTLKKRLQGEPISVKAV' A
#
# COMPACT_ATOMS: atom_id res chain seq x y z
N ARG A 1 18.33 15.70 -3.46
CA ARG A 1 17.31 16.31 -2.55
C ARG A 1 17.42 15.60 -1.20
N LYS A 2 17.46 16.32 -0.06
CA LYS A 2 17.49 15.67 1.26
C LYS A 2 16.06 15.30 1.69
N THR A 3 15.88 14.12 2.28
CA THR A 3 14.60 13.66 2.85
C THR A 3 14.33 14.40 4.16
N ARG A 4 13.09 14.84 4.38
CA ARG A 4 12.63 15.53 5.60
C ARG A 4 11.27 14.98 6.01
N GLY A 5 11.01 14.90 7.32
CA GLY A 5 9.73 14.45 7.86
C GLY A 5 9.48 12.95 7.71
N ASP A 6 10.54 12.15 7.55
CA ASP A 6 10.46 10.68 7.43
C ASP A 6 10.07 10.01 8.75
N ASP A 7 10.45 10.63 9.86
CA ASP A 7 10.12 10.26 11.24
C ASP A 7 8.64 10.46 11.60
N ILE A 8 7.91 11.21 10.77
CA ILE A 8 6.50 11.57 10.98
C ILE A 8 5.64 11.28 9.75
N ASP A 9 6.08 10.39 8.85
CA ASP A 9 5.36 9.99 7.63
C ASP A 9 4.93 11.17 6.72
N ALA A 10 5.69 12.27 6.75
CA ALA A 10 5.42 13.50 6.00
C ALA A 10 6.38 13.70 4.81
N ALA A 11 7.27 12.74 4.56
CA ALA A 11 8.17 12.82 3.42
C ALA A 11 7.41 12.61 2.10
N CYS A 12 8.10 12.90 0.99
CA CYS A 12 7.53 12.72 -0.34
C CYS A 12 7.13 11.24 -0.55
N GLY A 13 5.85 10.99 -0.82
CA GLY A 13 5.30 9.66 -1.10
C GLY A 13 4.70 8.93 0.12
N GLN A 14 4.83 9.48 1.32
CA GLN A 14 4.27 8.88 2.55
C GLN A 14 2.85 9.35 2.87
N LEU A 15 2.43 10.51 2.34
CA LEU A 15 1.13 11.11 2.61
C LEU A 15 -0.03 10.26 2.03
N ALA A 16 -0.61 9.40 2.87
CA ALA A 16 -1.78 8.60 2.52
C ALA A 16 -3.10 9.33 2.82
N GLY A 17 -3.19 9.97 3.99
CA GLY A 17 -4.41 10.61 4.49
C GLY A 17 -5.61 9.66 4.62
N ASP A 18 -6.77 10.22 4.99
CA ASP A 18 -8.03 9.48 5.03
C ASP A 18 -8.75 9.59 3.69
N VAL A 19 -8.69 8.52 2.89
CA VAL A 19 -9.26 8.49 1.53
C VAL A 19 -10.30 7.38 1.41
N ILE A 20 -11.53 7.76 1.02
CA ILE A 20 -12.60 6.81 0.68
C ILE A 20 -12.40 6.33 -0.76
N ASP A 21 -11.89 5.11 -0.93
CA ASP A 21 -11.70 4.49 -2.26
C ASP A 21 -13.03 4.05 -2.88
N ARG A 22 -13.51 4.82 -3.86
CA ARG A 22 -14.72 4.50 -4.64
C ARG A 22 -14.48 3.51 -5.78
N THR A 23 -13.22 3.28 -6.17
CA THR A 23 -12.86 2.49 -7.35
C THR A 23 -12.66 1.01 -7.06
N LYS A 24 -12.80 0.60 -5.79
CA LYS A 24 -12.52 -0.77 -5.31
C LYS A 24 -11.10 -1.23 -5.64
N ARG A 25 -10.17 -0.29 -5.83
CA ARG A 25 -8.77 -0.58 -6.16
C ARG A 25 -8.11 -1.38 -5.05
N THR A 26 -8.40 -1.04 -3.81
CA THR A 26 -7.87 -1.75 -2.64
C THR A 26 -8.32 -3.21 -2.60
N LEU A 27 -9.58 -3.48 -2.96
CA LEU A 27 -10.11 -4.85 -3.03
C LEU A 27 -9.44 -5.68 -4.13
N LYS A 28 -9.28 -5.12 -5.34
CA LYS A 28 -8.58 -5.78 -6.43
C LYS A 28 -7.12 -6.10 -6.09
N LYS A 29 -6.42 -5.15 -5.45
CA LYS A 29 -5.02 -5.34 -5.03
C LYS A 29 -4.87 -6.46 -4.00
N ARG A 30 -5.81 -6.59 -3.06
CA ARG A 30 -5.82 -7.69 -2.08
C ARG A 30 -5.99 -9.05 -2.75
N LEU A 31 -6.91 -9.17 -3.72
CA LEU A 31 -7.16 -10.41 -4.46
C LEU A 31 -5.95 -10.86 -5.30
N GLN A 32 -5.14 -9.92 -5.79
CA GLN A 32 -3.95 -10.23 -6.60
C GLN A 32 -2.71 -10.56 -5.77
N GLY A 33 -2.70 -10.23 -4.47
CA GLY A 33 -1.53 -10.35 -3.60
C GLY A 33 -1.50 -11.59 -2.72
N GLU A 34 -2.53 -12.45 -2.76
CA GLU A 34 -2.49 -13.74 -2.05
C GLU A 34 -1.43 -14.64 -2.71
N PRO A 35 -0.37 -15.04 -1.97
CA PRO A 35 0.56 -16.03 -2.49
C PRO A 35 -0.19 -17.37 -2.58
N ILE A 36 -0.28 -17.91 -3.80
CA ILE A 36 -0.82 -19.25 -4.02
C ILE A 36 0.07 -20.21 -3.22
N SER A 37 -0.43 -20.73 -2.09
CA SER A 37 0.27 -21.74 -1.31
C SER A 37 0.26 -23.05 -2.10
N VAL A 38 1.24 -23.20 -2.98
CA VAL A 38 1.54 -24.49 -3.61
C VAL A 38 2.19 -25.38 -2.56
N LYS A 39 1.41 -26.35 -2.05
CA LYS A 39 1.97 -27.44 -1.26
C LYS A 39 2.86 -28.27 -2.19
N ALA A 40 4.17 -28.12 -2.05
CA ALA A 40 5.13 -29.02 -2.68
C ALA A 40 4.90 -30.42 -2.09
N VAL A 41 4.59 -31.36 -2.98
CA VAL A 41 4.52 -32.81 -2.70
C VAL A 41 5.92 -33.35 -2.51
#